data_AF-A0A640UTX4-F1
#
_entry.id   AF-A0A640UTX4-F1
#
_cell.length_a   1.000
_cell.length_b   1.000
_cell.length_c   1.000
_cell.angle_alpha   90.00
_cell.angle_beta   90.00
_cell.angle_gamma   90.00
#
_symmetry.space_group_name_H-M   'P 1'
#
loop_
_entity.id
_entity.type
_entity.pdbx_description
1 polymer ?
#
loop_
_entity_poly.entity_id
_entity_poly.type
_entity_poly.pdbx_seq_one_letter_code
_entity_poly.pdbx_strand_id
1 'polypeptide(L)'
;MGHRQAVAAFVALREDFAAGRGVPAGLARSAGAARQWVSDELTLSAREVARRRAAGKSAWLTALRGRTLLAVWGAAVALLVGQALTALGTGWTASRTAGLLAAVVLALGLSAAAWRHRAHGGALAPLIGEDGRLSTSRTVAAGWVTAVLYAVLMVAVQQVTAAPGEPHMPLQGLALERSGALLVALALGCAVAVLAYGLVASRVRSGRLQKVPAERPRAADLLADDAGRGSLLDVQYVLVNAAVLVCALVRLAEWPALLPELPWGLVVLLALSGATYLAGKAVTGGRPVILSVVRSRELGDLAAPVRTGDDIEIRGTGFVPPGAGTPDRLARTVVRIGDVHVPVPLVPVAGGFANPTDGVLTVPVPVDVEPGRVEVRVVTAAGVETAGYPVDVVD
;
A
#
# COMPACT_ATOMS: atom_id res chain seq x y z
N MET A 1 25.17 0.85 -4.63
CA MET A 1 25.57 0.86 -3.20
C MET A 1 25.27 2.19 -2.48
N GLY A 2 25.02 3.31 -3.17
CA GLY A 2 24.88 4.63 -2.53
C GLY A 2 23.66 4.88 -1.61
N HIS A 3 22.55 4.15 -1.74
CA HIS A 3 21.38 4.38 -0.87
C HIS A 3 21.60 3.88 0.57
N ARG A 4 22.13 2.67 0.75
CA ARG A 4 22.39 2.11 2.10
C ARG A 4 23.40 2.96 2.87
N GLN A 5 24.44 3.42 2.18
CA GLN A 5 25.44 4.33 2.76
C GLN A 5 24.80 5.67 3.16
N ALA A 6 23.94 6.25 2.31
CA ALA A 6 23.23 7.48 2.66
C ALA A 6 22.29 7.31 3.86
N VAL A 7 21.59 6.17 3.97
CA VAL A 7 20.76 5.86 5.14
C VAL A 7 21.62 5.72 6.40
N ALA A 8 22.75 5.01 6.33
CA ALA A 8 23.66 4.86 7.46
C ALA A 8 24.24 6.21 7.91
N ALA A 9 24.64 7.06 6.96
CA ALA A 9 25.13 8.41 7.25
C ALA A 9 24.05 9.28 7.89
N PHE A 10 22.80 9.22 7.37
CA PHE A 10 21.67 9.92 7.97
C PHE A 10 21.40 9.46 9.41
N VAL A 11 21.41 8.14 9.65
CA VAL A 11 21.19 7.60 11.00
C VAL A 11 22.29 8.06 11.94
N ALA A 12 23.55 7.99 11.53
CA ALA A 12 24.67 8.48 12.34
C ALA A 12 24.52 9.96 12.68
N LEU A 13 24.20 10.81 11.70
CA LEU A 13 23.96 12.24 11.89
C LEU A 13 22.82 12.51 12.88
N ARG A 14 21.70 11.77 12.77
CA ARG A 14 20.58 11.87 13.71
C ARG A 14 20.99 11.49 15.13
N GLU A 15 21.72 10.39 15.30
CA GLU A 15 22.17 9.94 16.62
C GLU A 15 23.17 10.92 17.24
N ASP A 16 24.04 11.56 16.44
CA ASP A 16 24.93 12.61 16.93
C ASP A 16 24.16 13.83 17.43
N PHE A 17 23.15 14.30 16.67
CA PHE A 17 22.29 15.39 17.13
C PHE A 17 21.43 15.00 18.34
N ALA A 18 20.93 13.77 18.41
CA ALA A 18 20.21 13.26 19.58
C ALA A 18 21.11 13.23 20.83
N ALA A 19 22.42 13.02 20.66
CA ALA A 19 23.43 13.09 21.71
C ALA A 19 23.94 14.53 22.00
N GLY A 20 23.37 15.56 21.35
CA GLY A 20 23.78 16.95 21.50
C GLY A 20 25.11 17.32 20.85
N ARG A 21 25.64 16.49 19.94
CA ARG A 21 26.88 16.74 19.22
C ARG A 21 26.61 17.39 17.85
N GLY A 22 27.58 18.16 17.33
CA GLY A 22 27.55 18.68 15.96
C GLY A 22 26.81 20.01 15.77
N VAL A 23 26.22 20.60 16.82
CA VAL A 23 25.61 21.94 16.76
C VAL A 23 26.71 23.02 16.79
N PRO A 24 26.70 24.00 15.89
CA PRO A 24 27.65 25.11 15.91
C PRO A 24 27.65 25.87 17.24
N ALA A 25 28.84 26.17 17.78
CA ALA A 25 28.98 26.82 19.09
C ALA A 25 28.27 28.19 19.19
N GLY A 26 28.15 28.91 18.07
CA GLY A 26 27.41 30.17 18.00
C GLY A 26 25.89 30.03 18.20
N LEU A 27 25.32 28.88 17.81
CA LEU A 27 23.89 28.59 17.94
C LEU A 27 23.54 27.91 19.27
N ALA A 28 24.52 27.28 19.94
CA ALA A 28 24.33 26.60 21.21
C ALA A 28 23.80 27.50 22.34
N ARG A 29 23.90 28.84 22.19
CA ARG A 29 23.37 29.82 23.15
C ARG A 29 21.88 30.08 23.03
N SER A 30 21.23 29.67 21.93
CA SER A 30 19.79 29.79 21.73
C SER A 30 19.21 28.42 21.39
N ALA A 31 18.43 27.86 22.32
CA ALA A 31 17.81 26.55 22.16
C ALA A 31 16.90 26.48 20.92
N GLY A 32 16.15 27.55 20.63
CA GLY A 32 15.31 27.66 19.44
C GLY A 32 16.13 27.68 18.15
N ALA A 33 17.21 28.48 18.10
CA ALA A 33 18.06 28.56 16.92
C ALA A 33 18.83 27.25 16.65
N ALA A 34 19.33 26.60 17.71
CA ALA A 34 19.95 25.28 17.62
C ALA A 34 18.97 24.23 17.10
N ARG A 35 17.73 24.20 17.62
CA ARG A 35 16.67 23.26 17.19
C ARG A 35 16.31 23.45 15.72
N GLN A 36 16.12 24.70 15.29
CA GLN A 36 15.80 25.01 13.91
C GLN A 36 16.92 24.57 12.97
N TRP A 37 18.17 24.88 13.30
CA TRP A 37 19.32 24.49 12.51
C TRP A 37 19.47 22.96 12.39
N VAL A 38 19.31 22.23 13.51
CA VAL A 38 19.33 20.75 13.51
C VAL A 38 18.21 20.20 12.62
N SER A 39 17.01 20.76 12.72
CA SER A 39 15.86 20.36 11.90
C SER A 39 16.13 20.58 10.41
N ASP A 40 16.71 21.72 10.04
CA ASP A 40 17.04 22.05 8.65
C ASP A 40 18.10 21.11 8.08
N GLU A 41 19.16 20.82 8.84
CA GLU A 41 20.23 19.91 8.44
C GLU A 41 19.71 18.46 8.26
N LEU A 42 18.87 17.99 9.20
CA LEU A 42 18.22 16.69 9.10
C LEU A 42 17.24 16.64 7.91
N THR A 43 16.54 17.73 7.64
CA THR A 43 15.63 17.84 6.48
C THR A 43 16.39 17.76 5.16
N LEU A 44 17.52 18.48 5.04
CA LEU A 44 18.38 18.44 3.86
C LEU A 44 18.95 17.04 3.63
N SER A 45 19.48 16.41 4.68
CA SER A 45 20.01 15.05 4.63
C SER A 45 18.93 14.01 4.28
N ALA A 46 17.72 14.16 4.84
CA ALA A 46 16.59 13.31 4.50
C ALA A 46 16.18 13.42 3.02
N ARG A 47 16.19 14.64 2.46
CA ARG A 47 15.93 14.87 1.03
C ARG A 47 16.97 14.20 0.13
N GLU A 48 18.25 14.21 0.53
CA GLU A 48 19.32 13.50 -0.18
C GLU A 48 19.05 11.97 -0.20
N VAL A 49 18.73 11.40 0.96
CA VAL A 49 18.38 9.98 1.09
C VAL A 49 17.20 9.63 0.18
N ALA A 50 16.14 10.45 0.19
CA ALA A 50 14.97 10.28 -0.65
C ALA A 50 15.30 10.38 -2.15
N ARG A 51 16.17 11.31 -2.56
CA ARG A 51 16.60 11.46 -3.96
C ARG A 51 17.38 10.23 -4.44
N ARG A 52 18.34 9.76 -3.64
CA ARG A 52 19.10 8.52 -3.95
C ARG A 52 18.22 7.29 -3.98
N ARG A 53 17.15 7.27 -3.17
CA ARG A 53 16.15 6.20 -3.18
C ARG A 53 15.34 6.23 -4.48
N ALA A 54 14.87 7.39 -4.91
CA ALA A 54 14.12 7.57 -6.15
C ALA A 54 14.94 7.10 -7.38
N ALA A 55 16.24 7.41 -7.42
CA ALA A 55 17.14 6.94 -8.47
C ALA A 55 17.25 5.39 -8.52
N GLY A 56 17.13 4.71 -7.38
CA GLY A 56 17.13 3.24 -7.31
C GLY A 56 15.85 2.57 -7.78
N LYS A 57 14.73 3.32 -7.90
CA LYS A 57 13.41 2.77 -8.26
C LYS A 57 13.37 2.21 -9.69
N SER A 58 14.05 2.85 -10.65
CA SER A 58 14.10 2.41 -12.05
C SER A 58 14.81 1.06 -12.22
N ALA A 59 15.96 0.89 -11.57
CA ALA A 59 16.70 -0.36 -11.53
C ALA A 59 15.86 -1.47 -10.88
N TRP A 60 15.15 -1.14 -9.80
CA TRP A 60 14.25 -2.09 -9.13
C TRP A 60 13.07 -2.50 -10.02
N LEU A 61 12.42 -1.58 -10.73
CA LEU A 61 11.32 -1.90 -11.65
C LEU A 61 11.78 -2.87 -12.75
N THR A 62 13.02 -2.70 -13.23
CA THR A 62 13.61 -3.57 -14.25
C THR A 62 13.89 -4.96 -13.70
N ALA A 63 14.43 -5.05 -12.48
CA ALA A 63 14.64 -6.32 -11.79
C ALA A 63 13.32 -7.03 -11.47
N LEU A 64 12.28 -6.27 -11.06
CA LEU A 64 10.96 -6.81 -10.79
C LEU A 64 10.36 -7.46 -12.03
N ARG A 65 10.44 -6.79 -13.18
CA ARG A 65 9.97 -7.35 -14.47
C ARG A 65 10.61 -8.71 -14.75
N GLY A 66 11.93 -8.81 -14.61
CA GLY A 66 12.66 -10.06 -14.80
C GLY A 66 12.14 -11.17 -13.87
N ARG A 67 11.98 -10.86 -12.58
CA ARG A 67 11.45 -11.81 -11.58
C ARG A 67 10.01 -12.22 -11.84
N THR A 68 9.14 -11.30 -12.26
CA THR A 68 7.74 -11.63 -12.56
C THR A 68 7.62 -12.53 -13.78
N LEU A 69 8.43 -12.28 -14.82
CA LEU A 69 8.45 -13.14 -16.00
C LEU A 69 9.01 -14.53 -15.66
N LEU A 70 10.08 -14.59 -14.86
CA LEU A 70 10.62 -15.85 -14.35
C LEU A 70 9.59 -16.63 -13.53
N ALA A 71 8.78 -15.96 -12.70
CA ALA A 71 7.72 -16.61 -11.94
C ALA A 71 6.60 -17.15 -12.84
N VAL A 72 6.16 -16.36 -13.83
CA VAL A 72 5.11 -16.77 -14.79
C VAL A 72 5.56 -17.98 -15.63
N TRP A 73 6.76 -17.92 -16.22
CA TRP A 73 7.29 -19.03 -17.00
C TRP A 73 7.70 -20.20 -16.13
N GLY A 74 8.19 -19.95 -14.91
CA GLY A 74 8.47 -20.97 -13.91
C GLY A 74 7.21 -21.76 -13.53
N ALA A 75 6.05 -21.10 -13.41
CA ALA A 75 4.78 -21.77 -13.18
C ALA A 75 4.37 -22.67 -14.35
N ALA A 76 4.55 -22.22 -15.60
CA ALA A 76 4.29 -23.05 -16.78
C ALA A 76 5.23 -24.27 -16.85
N VAL A 77 6.51 -24.09 -16.54
CA VAL A 77 7.49 -25.20 -16.46
C VAL A 77 7.17 -26.15 -15.31
N ALA A 78 6.78 -25.63 -14.15
CA ALA A 78 6.37 -26.46 -13.01
C ALA A 78 5.11 -27.29 -13.36
N LEU A 79 4.15 -26.70 -14.06
CA LEU A 79 2.98 -27.42 -14.58
C LEU A 79 3.40 -28.53 -15.55
N LEU A 80 4.31 -28.24 -16.49
CA LEU A 80 4.85 -29.23 -17.42
C LEU A 80 5.53 -30.40 -16.67
N VAL A 81 6.39 -30.10 -15.72
CA VAL A 81 7.09 -31.10 -14.91
C VAL A 81 6.09 -31.94 -14.12
N GLY A 82 5.13 -31.31 -13.44
CA GLY A 82 4.08 -32.02 -12.69
C GLY A 82 3.23 -32.93 -13.58
N GLN A 83 2.84 -32.45 -14.76
CA GLN A 83 2.11 -33.26 -15.74
C GLN A 83 2.96 -34.40 -16.30
N ALA A 84 4.24 -34.17 -16.58
CA ALA A 84 5.17 -35.21 -17.05
C ALA A 84 5.40 -36.29 -15.98
N LEU A 85 5.58 -35.91 -14.72
CA LEU A 85 5.73 -36.84 -13.60
C LEU A 85 4.46 -37.66 -13.38
N THR A 86 3.28 -37.03 -13.43
CA THR A 86 2.00 -37.75 -13.31
C THR A 86 1.63 -38.54 -14.56
N ALA A 87 2.30 -38.29 -15.69
CA ALA A 87 2.17 -39.11 -16.91
C ALA A 87 2.91 -40.44 -16.82
N LEU A 88 3.88 -40.57 -15.91
CA LEU A 88 4.55 -41.83 -15.65
C LEU A 88 3.53 -42.83 -15.09
N GLY A 89 3.13 -43.79 -15.92
CA GLY A 89 2.16 -44.83 -15.57
C GLY A 89 0.76 -44.62 -16.14
N THR A 90 0.28 -43.38 -16.29
CA THR A 90 -1.08 -43.11 -16.83
C THR A 90 -1.09 -42.71 -18.31
N GLY A 91 0.09 -42.49 -18.93
CA GLY A 91 0.22 -42.02 -20.31
C GLY A 91 -0.15 -40.54 -20.47
N TRP A 92 0.19 -39.94 -21.62
CA TRP A 92 -0.07 -38.52 -21.91
C TRP A 92 -1.48 -38.32 -22.49
N THR A 93 -2.26 -37.38 -21.94
CA THR A 93 -3.66 -37.15 -22.32
C THR A 93 -3.86 -35.82 -23.06
N ALA A 94 -4.92 -35.70 -23.86
CA ALA A 94 -5.30 -34.45 -24.53
C ALA A 94 -5.54 -33.30 -23.53
N SER A 95 -6.11 -33.61 -22.36
CA SER A 95 -6.34 -32.64 -21.27
C SER A 95 -5.04 -32.02 -20.74
N ARG A 96 -3.95 -32.78 -20.68
CA ARG A 96 -2.62 -32.26 -20.27
C ARG A 96 -2.07 -31.29 -21.31
N THR A 97 -2.11 -31.67 -22.58
CA THR A 97 -1.75 -30.78 -23.69
C THR A 97 -2.56 -29.49 -23.66
N ALA A 98 -3.88 -29.59 -23.44
CA ALA A 98 -4.77 -28.43 -23.37
C ALA A 98 -4.43 -27.51 -22.18
N GLY A 99 -4.17 -28.08 -21.00
CA GLY A 99 -3.73 -27.32 -19.83
C GLY A 99 -2.40 -26.59 -20.07
N LEU A 100 -1.43 -27.23 -20.71
CA LEU A 100 -0.16 -26.59 -21.04
C LEU A 100 -0.31 -25.48 -22.08
N LEU A 101 -1.07 -25.72 -23.14
CA LEU A 101 -1.34 -24.70 -24.15
C LEU A 101 -2.05 -23.49 -23.54
N ALA A 102 -3.06 -23.72 -22.69
CA ALA A 102 -3.74 -22.64 -21.95
C ALA A 102 -2.75 -21.85 -21.06
N ALA A 103 -1.87 -22.55 -20.34
CA ALA A 103 -0.84 -21.91 -19.51
C ALA A 103 0.16 -21.08 -20.34
N VAL A 104 0.59 -21.59 -21.50
CA VAL A 104 1.49 -20.88 -22.43
C VAL A 104 0.82 -19.64 -23.00
N VAL A 105 -0.45 -19.74 -23.44
CA VAL A 105 -1.21 -18.59 -23.96
C VAL A 105 -1.34 -17.49 -22.90
N LEU A 106 -1.65 -17.87 -21.65
CA LEU A 106 -1.68 -16.92 -20.53
C LEU A 106 -0.31 -16.31 -20.25
N ALA A 107 0.75 -17.12 -20.22
CA ALA A 107 2.12 -16.65 -19.98
C ALA A 107 2.57 -15.65 -21.06
N LEU A 108 2.22 -15.90 -22.32
CA LEU A 108 2.48 -14.99 -23.44
C LEU A 108 1.67 -13.68 -23.30
N GLY A 109 0.38 -13.77 -22.96
CA GLY A 109 -0.46 -12.60 -22.72
C GLY A 109 0.09 -11.71 -21.58
N LEU A 110 0.45 -12.33 -20.44
CA LEU A 110 1.09 -11.65 -19.31
C LEU A 110 2.45 -11.07 -19.67
N SER A 111 3.23 -11.77 -20.51
CA SER A 111 4.52 -11.28 -21.00
C SER A 111 4.36 -10.05 -21.91
N ALA A 112 3.37 -10.07 -22.80
CA ALA A 112 3.04 -8.94 -23.66
C ALA A 112 2.56 -7.73 -22.85
N ALA A 113 1.69 -7.95 -21.85
CA ALA A 113 1.26 -6.91 -20.92
C ALA A 113 2.45 -6.35 -20.13
N ALA A 114 3.35 -7.21 -19.63
CA ALA A 114 4.55 -6.80 -18.92
C ALA A 114 5.48 -5.94 -19.78
N TRP A 115 5.59 -6.27 -21.06
CA TRP A 115 6.38 -5.50 -22.01
C TRP A 115 5.78 -4.13 -22.29
N ARG A 116 4.46 -4.05 -22.53
CA ARG A 116 3.73 -2.80 -22.75
C ARG A 116 3.77 -1.87 -21.53
N HIS A 117 3.63 -2.43 -20.32
CA HIS A 117 3.61 -1.66 -19.07
C HIS A 117 4.97 -1.62 -18.35
N ARG A 118 6.08 -1.77 -19.08
CA ARG A 118 7.44 -1.81 -18.51
C ARG A 118 7.80 -0.60 -17.64
N ALA A 119 7.29 0.58 -17.97
CA ALA A 119 7.55 1.80 -17.22
C ALA A 119 6.82 1.85 -15.86
N HIS A 120 5.78 1.03 -15.68
CA HIS A 120 4.84 1.09 -14.55
C HIS A 120 4.85 -0.18 -13.67
N GLY A 121 5.87 -1.04 -13.79
CA GLY A 121 5.98 -2.27 -13.00
C GLY A 121 5.64 -3.57 -13.75
N GLY A 122 5.46 -3.51 -15.07
CA GLY A 122 5.28 -4.68 -15.91
C GLY A 122 3.95 -5.41 -15.65
N ALA A 123 3.98 -6.73 -15.51
CA ALA A 123 2.79 -7.56 -15.30
C ALA A 123 2.01 -7.18 -14.02
N LEU A 124 2.70 -6.63 -13.01
CA LEU A 124 2.08 -6.23 -11.75
C LEU A 124 1.46 -4.83 -11.79
N ALA A 125 1.65 -4.06 -12.87
CA ALA A 125 1.15 -2.70 -12.97
C ALA A 125 -0.35 -2.56 -12.62
N PRO A 126 -1.26 -3.45 -13.06
CA PRO A 126 -2.68 -3.36 -12.68
C PRO A 126 -2.93 -3.59 -11.19
N LEU A 127 -2.05 -4.33 -10.52
CA LEU A 127 -2.18 -4.67 -9.09
C LEU A 127 -1.64 -3.58 -8.18
N ILE A 128 -0.84 -2.67 -8.71
CA ILE A 128 -0.25 -1.56 -7.96
C ILE A 128 -1.29 -0.43 -7.87
N GLY A 129 -1.58 0.00 -6.63
CA GLY A 129 -2.46 1.12 -6.34
C GLY A 129 -1.83 2.48 -6.71
N GLU A 130 -2.63 3.54 -6.64
CA GLU A 130 -2.17 4.92 -6.87
C GLU A 130 -1.12 5.35 -5.84
N ASP A 131 -1.19 4.77 -4.64
CA ASP A 131 -0.18 4.93 -3.59
C ASP A 131 1.06 4.07 -3.83
N GLY A 132 1.21 3.36 -4.94
CA GLY A 132 2.40 2.56 -5.24
C GLY A 132 2.54 1.26 -4.43
N ARG A 133 1.50 0.86 -3.68
CA ARG A 133 1.43 -0.42 -2.92
C ARG A 133 0.73 -1.51 -3.72
N LEU A 134 0.92 -2.79 -3.39
CA LEU A 134 0.03 -3.82 -3.95
C LEU A 134 -1.37 -3.69 -3.33
N SER A 135 -2.38 -3.71 -4.18
CA SER A 135 -3.78 -3.74 -3.74
C SER A 135 -4.22 -5.18 -3.50
N THR A 136 -4.63 -5.48 -2.27
CA THR A 136 -5.19 -6.78 -1.87
C THR A 136 -6.37 -7.17 -2.75
N SER A 137 -7.36 -6.29 -2.91
CA SER A 137 -8.56 -6.57 -3.69
C SER A 137 -8.29 -6.72 -5.20
N ARG A 138 -7.42 -5.91 -5.80
CA ARG A 138 -7.04 -6.09 -7.21
C ARG A 138 -6.27 -7.40 -7.41
N THR A 139 -5.43 -7.79 -6.46
CA THR A 139 -4.67 -9.05 -6.53
C THR A 139 -5.58 -10.26 -6.47
N VAL A 140 -6.55 -10.27 -5.55
CA VAL A 140 -7.57 -11.34 -5.47
C VAL A 140 -8.42 -11.39 -6.73
N ALA A 141 -8.90 -10.25 -7.23
CA ALA A 141 -9.65 -10.20 -8.49
C ALA A 141 -8.83 -10.73 -9.67
N ALA A 142 -7.55 -10.34 -9.79
CA ALA A 142 -6.67 -10.84 -10.83
C ALA A 142 -6.43 -12.36 -10.72
N GLY A 143 -6.35 -12.90 -9.49
CA GLY A 143 -6.28 -14.34 -9.26
C GLY A 143 -7.50 -15.08 -9.81
N TRP A 144 -8.71 -14.59 -9.49
CA TRP A 144 -9.96 -15.13 -10.03
C TRP A 144 -10.04 -15.02 -11.55
N VAL A 145 -9.74 -13.85 -12.12
CA VAL A 145 -9.72 -13.64 -13.58
C VAL A 145 -8.77 -14.61 -14.25
N THR A 146 -7.56 -14.78 -13.71
CA THR A 146 -6.54 -15.67 -14.27
C THR A 146 -6.99 -17.13 -14.22
N ALA A 147 -7.55 -17.59 -13.09
CA ALA A 147 -8.02 -18.97 -12.94
C ALA A 147 -9.22 -19.28 -13.84
N VAL A 148 -10.19 -18.36 -13.95
CA VAL A 148 -11.35 -18.55 -14.83
C VAL A 148 -10.91 -18.52 -16.30
N LEU A 149 -10.05 -17.58 -16.69
CA LEU A 149 -9.52 -17.53 -18.05
C LEU A 149 -8.71 -18.79 -18.39
N TYR A 150 -7.93 -19.30 -17.45
CA TYR A 150 -7.24 -20.59 -17.60
C TYR A 150 -8.23 -21.75 -17.83
N ALA A 151 -9.27 -21.86 -17.01
CA ALA A 151 -10.29 -22.90 -17.16
C ALA A 151 -11.00 -22.82 -18.52
N VAL A 152 -11.41 -21.62 -18.94
CA VAL A 152 -12.07 -21.39 -20.23
C VAL A 152 -11.13 -21.72 -21.40
N LEU A 153 -9.87 -21.30 -21.35
CA LEU A 153 -8.89 -21.64 -22.39
C LEU A 153 -8.64 -23.15 -22.45
N MET A 154 -8.59 -23.82 -21.31
CA MET A 154 -8.35 -25.26 -21.26
C MET A 154 -9.50 -26.06 -21.87
N VAL A 155 -10.75 -25.65 -21.62
CA VAL A 155 -11.93 -26.19 -22.31
C VAL A 155 -11.89 -25.87 -23.80
N ALA A 156 -11.60 -24.61 -24.19
CA ALA A 156 -11.55 -24.20 -25.59
C ALA A 156 -10.51 -24.99 -26.41
N VAL A 157 -9.31 -25.24 -25.85
CA VAL A 157 -8.27 -26.02 -26.53
C VAL A 157 -8.69 -27.49 -26.68
N GLN A 158 -9.36 -28.09 -25.68
CA GLN A 158 -9.88 -29.45 -25.81
C GLN A 158 -10.92 -29.56 -26.95
N GLN A 159 -11.79 -28.56 -27.10
CA GLN A 159 -12.77 -28.55 -28.18
C GLN A 159 -12.13 -28.48 -29.57
N VAL A 160 -11.04 -27.73 -29.73
CA VAL A 160 -10.31 -27.61 -31.01
C VAL A 160 -9.48 -28.87 -31.31
N THR A 161 -9.06 -29.61 -30.28
CA THR A 161 -8.20 -30.79 -30.41
C THR A 161 -8.97 -32.12 -30.40
N ALA A 162 -10.28 -32.09 -30.20
CA ALA A 162 -11.15 -33.26 -30.27
C ALA A 162 -11.14 -33.87 -31.69
N ALA A 163 -11.12 -35.20 -31.78
CA ALA A 163 -11.03 -35.91 -33.05
C ALA A 163 -12.33 -35.79 -33.87
N PRO A 164 -12.28 -35.83 -35.22
CA PRO A 164 -13.48 -35.85 -36.06
C PRO A 164 -14.30 -37.12 -35.75
N GLY A 165 -15.49 -36.96 -35.17
CA GLY A 165 -16.41 -38.07 -34.85
C GLY A 165 -16.62 -38.34 -33.36
N GLU A 166 -15.85 -37.71 -32.46
CA GLU A 166 -16.25 -37.65 -31.05
C GLU A 166 -17.42 -36.66 -30.90
N PRO A 167 -18.45 -36.99 -30.09
CA PRO A 167 -19.56 -36.07 -29.88
C PRO A 167 -18.97 -34.76 -29.38
N HIS A 168 -19.07 -33.71 -30.19
CA HIS A 168 -18.73 -32.36 -29.77
C HIS A 168 -19.57 -32.11 -28.53
N MET A 169 -18.94 -32.14 -27.34
CA MET A 169 -19.68 -31.79 -26.14
C MET A 169 -20.18 -30.38 -26.42
N PRO A 170 -21.50 -30.14 -26.48
CA PRO A 170 -22.00 -28.81 -26.81
C PRO A 170 -21.43 -27.83 -25.78
N LEU A 171 -21.69 -26.54 -25.95
CA LEU A 171 -21.43 -25.51 -24.95
C LEU A 171 -22.05 -25.79 -23.55
N GLN A 172 -22.60 -26.98 -23.29
CA GLN A 172 -22.97 -27.56 -21.99
C GLN A 172 -21.85 -27.44 -20.93
N GLY A 173 -20.57 -27.52 -21.30
CA GLY A 173 -19.46 -27.25 -20.36
C GLY A 173 -19.40 -25.78 -19.87
N LEU A 174 -20.03 -24.87 -20.61
CA LEU A 174 -20.24 -23.45 -20.29
C LEU A 174 -21.68 -23.18 -19.83
N ALA A 175 -22.50 -24.21 -19.61
CA ALA A 175 -23.87 -24.03 -19.17
C ALA A 175 -23.91 -23.30 -17.83
N LEU A 176 -24.73 -22.24 -17.77
CA LEU A 176 -24.85 -21.37 -16.61
C LEU A 176 -25.22 -22.15 -15.33
N GLU A 177 -25.95 -23.25 -15.47
CA GLU A 177 -26.33 -24.14 -14.35
C GLU A 177 -25.10 -24.73 -13.64
N ARG A 178 -24.01 -25.03 -14.35
CA ARG A 178 -22.77 -25.57 -13.76
C ARG A 178 -21.75 -24.49 -13.44
N SER A 179 -21.62 -23.48 -14.30
CA SER A 179 -20.62 -22.42 -14.15
C SER A 179 -21.07 -21.26 -13.28
N GLY A 180 -22.34 -21.21 -12.88
CA GLY A 180 -22.93 -20.08 -12.15
C GLY A 180 -22.18 -19.72 -10.88
N ALA A 181 -21.83 -20.71 -10.06
CA ALA A 181 -21.09 -20.49 -8.82
C ALA A 181 -19.68 -19.89 -9.06
N LEU A 182 -18.98 -20.37 -10.09
CA LEU A 182 -17.66 -19.86 -10.50
C LEU A 182 -17.75 -18.43 -11.05
N LEU A 183 -18.76 -18.15 -11.87
CA LEU A 183 -19.00 -16.81 -12.41
C LEU A 183 -19.38 -15.83 -11.32
N VAL A 184 -20.18 -16.25 -10.34
CA VAL A 184 -20.49 -15.43 -9.15
C VAL A 184 -19.24 -15.19 -8.32
N ALA A 185 -18.38 -16.19 -8.11
CA ALA A 185 -17.11 -16.00 -7.40
C ALA A 185 -16.21 -14.97 -8.10
N LEU A 186 -16.09 -15.04 -9.42
CA LEU A 186 -15.39 -14.04 -10.24
C LEU A 186 -16.03 -12.65 -10.10
N ALA A 187 -17.36 -12.58 -10.22
CA ALA A 187 -18.11 -11.33 -10.10
C ALA A 187 -17.93 -10.69 -8.72
N LEU A 188 -17.93 -11.49 -7.65
CA LEU A 188 -17.66 -11.02 -6.28
C LEU A 188 -16.24 -10.47 -6.14
N GLY A 189 -15.23 -11.18 -6.63
CA GLY A 189 -13.84 -10.71 -6.62
C GLY A 189 -13.68 -9.35 -7.33
N CYS A 190 -14.25 -9.23 -8.54
CA CYS A 190 -14.23 -8.00 -9.31
C CYS A 190 -15.03 -6.87 -8.63
N ALA A 191 -16.23 -7.15 -8.13
CA ALA A 191 -17.08 -6.18 -7.45
C ALA A 191 -16.38 -5.63 -6.19
N VAL A 192 -15.79 -6.49 -5.36
CA VAL A 192 -15.02 -6.07 -4.18
C VAL A 192 -13.84 -5.19 -4.60
N ALA A 193 -13.12 -5.52 -5.68
CA ALA A 193 -12.03 -4.68 -6.17
C ALA A 193 -12.49 -3.28 -6.59
N VAL A 194 -13.59 -3.17 -7.34
CA VAL A 194 -14.17 -1.89 -7.77
C VAL A 194 -14.71 -1.09 -6.60
N LEU A 195 -15.47 -1.72 -5.70
CA LEU A 195 -16.04 -1.06 -4.53
C LEU A 195 -14.96 -0.57 -3.57
N ALA A 196 -13.93 -1.39 -3.32
CA ALA A 196 -12.81 -0.98 -2.47
C ALA A 196 -12.06 0.21 -3.06
N TYR A 197 -11.82 0.23 -4.38
CA TYR A 197 -11.21 1.36 -5.06
C TYR A 197 -12.08 2.61 -4.95
N GLY A 198 -13.37 2.53 -5.27
CA GLY A 198 -14.29 3.67 -5.18
C GLY A 198 -14.40 4.25 -3.78
N LEU A 199 -14.47 3.38 -2.76
CA LEU A 199 -14.51 3.75 -1.36
C LEU A 199 -13.24 4.48 -0.92
N VAL A 200 -12.06 3.90 -1.17
CA VAL A 200 -10.78 4.50 -0.81
C VAL A 200 -10.57 5.83 -1.56
N ALA A 201 -10.80 5.86 -2.88
CA ALA A 201 -10.64 7.07 -3.68
C ALA A 201 -11.57 8.20 -3.21
N SER A 202 -12.83 7.90 -2.91
CA SER A 202 -13.79 8.88 -2.37
C SER A 202 -13.33 9.43 -1.01
N ARG A 203 -12.82 8.56 -0.13
CA ARG A 203 -12.37 8.95 1.21
C ARG A 203 -11.06 9.74 1.21
N VAL A 204 -10.14 9.44 0.29
CA VAL A 204 -8.93 10.23 0.09
C VAL A 204 -9.29 11.61 -0.45
N ARG A 205 -10.15 11.70 -1.49
CA ARG A 205 -10.60 12.98 -2.04
C ARG A 205 -11.35 13.86 -1.03
N SER A 206 -12.11 13.25 -0.12
CA SER A 206 -12.81 13.99 0.95
C SER A 206 -11.95 14.27 2.19
N GLY A 207 -10.66 13.94 2.18
CA GLY A 207 -9.75 14.14 3.31
C GLY A 207 -10.07 13.28 4.54
N ARG A 208 -10.96 12.29 4.43
CA ARG A 208 -11.35 11.38 5.52
C ARG A 208 -10.36 10.23 5.73
N LEU A 209 -9.48 10.01 4.75
CA LEU A 209 -8.42 9.02 4.78
C LEU A 209 -7.14 9.64 4.22
N GLN A 210 -6.02 9.41 4.90
CA GLN A 210 -4.71 9.88 4.48
C GLN A 210 -3.91 8.73 3.89
N LYS A 211 -3.42 8.89 2.66
CA LYS A 211 -2.52 7.94 2.01
C LYS A 211 -1.28 8.65 1.53
N VAL A 212 -0.13 8.16 2.00
CA VAL A 212 1.17 8.62 1.52
C VAL A 212 1.73 7.58 0.56
N PRO A 213 2.20 7.99 -0.64
CA PRO A 213 2.76 7.07 -1.61
C PRO A 213 3.83 6.16 -1.00
N ALA A 214 3.72 4.86 -1.16
CA ALA A 214 4.77 3.91 -0.86
C ALA A 214 5.91 4.00 -1.88
N GLU A 215 7.09 3.64 -1.41
CA GLU A 215 8.32 3.71 -2.19
C GLU A 215 8.38 2.62 -3.25
N ARG A 216 7.88 1.42 -2.89
CA ARG A 216 7.80 0.24 -3.73
C ARG A 216 6.69 -0.68 -3.21
N PRO A 217 6.02 -1.42 -4.10
CA PRO A 217 5.11 -2.47 -3.68
C PRO A 217 5.90 -3.62 -3.05
N ARG A 218 5.33 -4.24 -2.02
CA ARG A 218 5.88 -5.39 -1.29
C ARG A 218 4.82 -6.47 -1.23
N ALA A 219 5.23 -7.74 -1.25
CA ALA A 219 4.29 -8.85 -1.07
C ALA A 219 3.53 -8.76 0.27
N ALA A 220 4.19 -8.22 1.30
CA ALA A 220 3.58 -7.96 2.60
C ALA A 220 2.40 -6.98 2.52
N ASP A 221 2.33 -6.09 1.53
CA ASP A 221 1.22 -5.13 1.37
C ASP A 221 -0.14 -5.84 1.18
N LEU A 222 -0.14 -7.10 0.73
CA LEU A 222 -1.37 -7.89 0.61
C LEU A 222 -1.96 -8.29 1.96
N LEU A 223 -1.13 -8.32 3.00
CA LEU A 223 -1.43 -8.86 4.32
C LEU A 223 -1.25 -7.83 5.44
N ALA A 224 -0.82 -6.62 5.10
CA ALA A 224 -0.44 -5.59 6.05
C ALA A 224 -1.15 -4.26 5.78
N ASP A 225 -1.35 -3.49 6.85
CA ASP A 225 -1.87 -2.14 6.82
C ASP A 225 -0.83 -1.14 6.27
N ASP A 226 -1.23 0.13 6.20
CA ASP A 226 -0.38 1.14 5.59
C ASP A 226 0.88 1.49 6.41
N ALA A 227 0.92 1.07 7.68
CA ALA A 227 2.07 1.16 8.58
C ALA A 227 2.96 -0.10 8.54
N GLY A 228 2.57 -1.14 7.79
CA GLY A 228 3.29 -2.41 7.70
C GLY A 228 2.95 -3.42 8.81
N ARG A 229 1.88 -3.19 9.58
CA ARG A 229 1.39 -4.13 10.61
C ARG A 229 0.44 -5.13 9.96
N GLY A 230 0.44 -6.39 10.42
CA GLY A 230 -0.50 -7.39 9.90
C GLY A 230 -1.96 -6.94 10.05
N SER A 231 -2.74 -7.09 8.98
CA SER A 231 -4.14 -6.70 8.92
C SER A 231 -5.02 -7.94 8.83
N LEU A 232 -5.74 -8.24 9.91
CA LEU A 232 -6.61 -9.43 9.97
C LEU A 232 -7.63 -9.45 8.83
N LEU A 233 -8.20 -8.28 8.48
CA LEU A 233 -9.22 -8.15 7.44
C LEU A 233 -8.66 -8.38 6.03
N ASP A 234 -7.42 -7.96 5.79
CA ASP A 234 -6.74 -8.22 4.50
C ASP A 234 -6.28 -9.69 4.45
N VAL A 235 -5.71 -10.22 5.53
CA VAL A 235 -5.26 -11.62 5.66
C VAL A 235 -6.41 -12.60 5.45
N GLN A 236 -7.53 -12.44 6.17
CA GLN A 236 -8.68 -13.35 6.02
C GLN A 236 -9.22 -13.33 4.59
N TYR A 237 -9.27 -12.15 3.95
CA TYR A 237 -9.80 -12.00 2.60
C TYR A 237 -8.91 -12.73 1.59
N VAL A 238 -7.59 -12.58 1.70
CA VAL A 238 -6.64 -13.28 0.84
C VAL A 238 -6.69 -14.78 1.06
N LEU A 239 -6.66 -15.25 2.32
CA LEU A 239 -6.61 -16.68 2.63
C LEU A 239 -7.89 -17.42 2.22
N VAL A 240 -9.07 -16.83 2.49
CA VAL A 240 -10.35 -17.41 2.10
C VAL A 240 -10.45 -17.50 0.57
N ASN A 241 -10.11 -16.43 -0.15
CA ASN A 241 -10.12 -16.46 -1.62
C ASN A 241 -9.10 -17.46 -2.18
N ALA A 242 -7.88 -17.50 -1.63
CA ALA A 242 -6.86 -18.44 -2.06
C ALA A 242 -7.30 -19.90 -1.86
N ALA A 243 -7.90 -20.24 -0.71
CA ALA A 243 -8.39 -21.59 -0.43
C ALA A 243 -9.48 -22.01 -1.43
N VAL A 244 -10.48 -21.14 -1.68
CA VAL A 244 -11.55 -21.47 -2.64
C VAL A 244 -11.02 -21.53 -4.08
N LEU A 245 -10.07 -20.66 -4.45
CA LEU A 245 -9.40 -20.71 -5.74
C LEU A 245 -8.63 -22.02 -5.94
N VAL A 246 -7.91 -22.49 -4.91
CA VAL A 246 -7.24 -23.80 -4.93
C VAL A 246 -8.25 -24.92 -5.09
N CYS A 247 -9.37 -24.90 -4.36
CA CYS A 247 -10.45 -25.86 -4.56
C CYS A 247 -10.96 -25.86 -6.00
N ALA A 248 -11.17 -24.70 -6.62
CA ALA A 248 -11.61 -24.60 -8.02
C ALA A 248 -10.58 -25.23 -8.98
N LEU A 249 -9.28 -24.97 -8.77
CA LEU A 249 -8.21 -25.52 -9.60
C LEU A 249 -8.04 -27.03 -9.43
N VAL A 250 -8.23 -27.57 -8.21
CA VAL A 250 -8.23 -29.01 -7.96
C VAL A 250 -9.40 -29.67 -8.69
N ARG A 251 -10.61 -29.10 -8.61
CA ARG A 251 -11.78 -29.60 -9.33
C ARG A 251 -11.59 -29.56 -10.85
N LEU A 252 -10.94 -28.51 -11.36
CA LEU A 252 -10.56 -28.42 -12.77
C LEU A 252 -9.60 -29.55 -13.18
N ALA A 253 -8.68 -29.93 -12.30
CA ALA A 253 -7.74 -31.01 -12.57
C ALA A 253 -8.41 -32.40 -12.53
N GLU A 254 -9.39 -32.59 -11.65
CA GLU A 254 -10.21 -33.82 -11.58
C GLU A 254 -11.10 -33.98 -12.82
N TRP A 255 -11.73 -32.90 -13.28
CA TRP A 255 -12.70 -32.91 -14.38
C TRP A 255 -12.34 -31.90 -15.47
N PRO A 256 -11.28 -32.15 -16.26
CA PRO A 256 -10.70 -31.15 -17.14
C PRO A 256 -11.59 -30.76 -18.33
N ALA A 257 -12.57 -31.59 -18.69
CA ALA A 257 -13.50 -31.28 -19.78
C ALA A 257 -14.60 -30.28 -19.39
N LEU A 258 -14.70 -29.92 -18.10
CA LEU A 258 -15.79 -29.11 -17.55
C LEU A 258 -15.24 -27.91 -16.78
N LEU A 259 -16.02 -26.83 -16.72
CA LEU A 259 -15.72 -25.74 -15.80
C LEU A 259 -15.89 -26.21 -14.34
N PRO A 260 -15.08 -25.70 -13.40
CA PRO A 260 -15.18 -26.08 -11.99
C PRO A 260 -16.53 -25.74 -11.38
N GLU A 261 -17.22 -26.77 -10.89
CA GLU A 261 -18.42 -26.61 -10.08
C GLU A 261 -18.03 -26.30 -8.63
N LEU A 262 -18.41 -25.11 -8.15
CA LEU A 262 -18.16 -24.70 -6.78
C LEU A 262 -19.43 -24.87 -5.93
N PRO A 263 -19.33 -25.49 -4.74
CA PRO A 263 -20.43 -25.50 -3.79
C PRO A 263 -20.85 -24.08 -3.43
N TRP A 264 -22.14 -23.79 -3.46
CA TRP A 264 -22.68 -22.47 -3.11
C TRP A 264 -22.27 -22.00 -1.71
N GLY A 265 -22.05 -22.91 -0.77
CA GLY A 265 -21.52 -22.58 0.56
C GLY A 265 -20.16 -21.86 0.49
N LEU A 266 -19.28 -22.23 -0.45
CA LEU A 266 -18.00 -21.53 -0.65
C LEU A 266 -18.21 -20.14 -1.27
N VAL A 267 -19.19 -19.99 -2.16
CA VAL A 267 -19.55 -18.69 -2.75
C VAL A 267 -20.09 -17.74 -1.67
N VAL A 268 -20.94 -18.24 -0.77
CA VAL A 268 -21.42 -17.48 0.38
C VAL A 268 -20.26 -17.07 1.30
N LEU A 269 -19.30 -17.97 1.54
CA LEU A 269 -18.10 -17.66 2.32
C LEU A 269 -17.25 -16.55 1.66
N LEU A 270 -17.09 -16.58 0.33
CA LEU A 270 -16.41 -15.51 -0.42
C LEU A 270 -17.13 -14.17 -0.27
N ALA A 271 -18.48 -14.17 -0.38
CA ALA A 271 -19.28 -12.98 -0.23
C ALA A 271 -19.16 -12.39 1.19
N LEU A 272 -19.24 -13.23 2.22
CA LEU A 272 -19.07 -12.81 3.61
C LEU A 272 -17.67 -12.23 3.86
N SER A 273 -16.63 -12.93 3.40
CA SER A 273 -15.24 -12.47 3.52
C SER A 273 -15.01 -11.13 2.81
N GLY A 274 -15.58 -10.96 1.61
CA GLY A 274 -15.55 -9.71 0.85
C GLY A 274 -16.28 -8.57 1.55
N ALA A 275 -17.46 -8.84 2.11
CA ALA A 275 -18.23 -7.86 2.88
C ALA A 275 -17.47 -7.40 4.13
N THR A 276 -16.88 -8.33 4.88
CA THR A 276 -16.04 -8.03 6.06
C THR A 276 -14.82 -7.18 5.68
N TYR A 277 -14.16 -7.49 4.57
CA TYR A 277 -13.05 -6.68 4.04
C TYR A 277 -13.49 -5.25 3.69
N LEU A 278 -14.60 -5.10 2.96
CA LEU A 278 -15.14 -3.79 2.58
C LEU A 278 -15.59 -2.97 3.79
N ALA A 279 -16.25 -3.60 4.77
CA ALA A 279 -16.63 -2.99 6.03
C ALA A 279 -15.39 -2.43 6.76
N GLY A 280 -14.29 -3.19 6.78
CA GLY A 280 -12.99 -2.74 7.26
C GLY A 280 -12.54 -1.42 6.63
N LYS A 281 -12.49 -1.37 5.30
CA LYS A 281 -12.11 -0.15 4.56
C LYS A 281 -13.09 1.02 4.81
N ALA A 282 -14.34 0.72 5.13
CA ALA A 282 -15.37 1.72 5.41
C ALA A 282 -15.23 2.32 6.81
N VAL A 283 -14.71 1.58 7.78
CA VAL A 283 -14.57 2.07 9.18
C VAL A 283 -13.20 2.67 9.47
N THR A 284 -12.14 2.28 8.76
CA THR A 284 -10.79 2.83 9.00
C THR A 284 -10.78 4.34 8.87
N GLY A 285 -10.52 5.05 9.97
CA GLY A 285 -10.35 6.50 10.00
C GLY A 285 -8.94 6.92 9.60
N GLY A 286 -8.80 8.17 9.21
CA GLY A 286 -7.48 8.76 9.01
C GLY A 286 -7.51 10.27 8.85
N ARG A 287 -8.59 10.95 9.24
CA ARG A 287 -8.66 12.42 9.19
C ARG A 287 -7.82 12.99 10.34
N PRO A 288 -6.92 13.95 10.09
CA PRO A 288 -6.20 14.60 11.17
C PRO A 288 -7.15 15.52 11.94
N VAL A 289 -7.04 15.54 13.27
CA VAL A 289 -7.89 16.36 14.15
C VAL A 289 -7.05 16.97 15.26
N ILE A 290 -7.16 18.29 15.43
CA ILE A 290 -6.63 19.00 16.60
C ILE A 290 -7.67 18.89 17.72
N LEU A 291 -7.24 18.42 18.89
CA LEU A 291 -8.08 18.31 20.09
C LEU A 291 -7.83 19.48 21.04
N SER A 292 -6.57 19.92 21.15
CA SER A 292 -6.20 21.09 21.97
C SER A 292 -4.90 21.70 21.50
N VAL A 293 -4.76 23.01 21.69
CA VAL A 293 -3.48 23.71 21.56
C VAL A 293 -3.17 24.36 22.90
N VAL A 294 -1.97 24.12 23.43
CA VAL A 294 -1.52 24.67 24.71
C VAL A 294 -0.13 25.25 24.55
N ARG A 295 0.25 26.19 25.42
CA ARG A 295 1.65 26.61 25.53
C ARG A 295 2.50 25.43 26.02
N SER A 296 3.61 25.15 25.34
CA SER A 296 4.62 24.20 25.81
C SER A 296 5.32 24.82 27.03
N ARG A 297 5.40 24.08 28.13
CA ARG A 297 5.93 24.59 29.41
C ARG A 297 7.16 23.81 29.81
N GLU A 298 8.20 24.51 30.24
CA GLU A 298 9.29 23.91 30.97
C GLU A 298 8.92 23.80 32.46
N LEU A 299 9.59 22.89 33.17
CA LEU A 299 9.32 22.64 34.58
C LEU A 299 9.64 23.91 35.39
N GLY A 300 8.62 24.59 35.92
CA GLY A 300 8.76 25.84 36.68
C GLY A 300 8.07 27.05 36.04
N ASP A 301 7.58 26.94 34.81
CA ASP A 301 6.89 28.05 34.14
C ASP A 301 5.49 28.32 34.71
N LEU A 302 5.18 29.61 34.91
CA LEU A 302 3.86 30.08 35.31
C LEU A 302 2.82 29.89 34.20
N ALA A 303 1.55 29.81 34.58
CA ALA A 303 0.46 29.73 33.62
C ALA A 303 0.30 31.10 32.99
N ALA A 304 0.50 31.17 31.67
CA ALA A 304 0.44 32.41 30.93
C ALA A 304 -0.13 32.16 29.53
N PRO A 305 -0.74 33.20 28.91
CA PRO A 305 -1.23 33.12 27.54
C PRO A 305 -0.10 32.81 26.56
N VAL A 306 -0.46 32.33 25.37
CA VAL A 306 0.48 32.05 24.27
C VAL A 306 1.00 33.38 23.73
N ARG A 307 2.32 33.54 23.66
CA ARG A 307 2.98 34.72 23.07
C ARG A 307 3.70 34.40 21.78
N THR A 308 4.02 35.44 21.02
CA THR A 308 4.99 35.31 19.94
C THR A 308 6.34 34.81 20.49
N GLY A 309 6.97 33.88 19.79
CA GLY A 309 8.21 33.23 20.22
C GLY A 309 8.05 32.07 21.21
N ASP A 310 6.87 31.87 21.82
CA ASP A 310 6.62 30.70 22.66
C ASP A 310 6.53 29.43 21.80
N ASP A 311 6.96 28.30 22.36
CA ASP A 311 6.60 26.99 21.82
C ASP A 311 5.15 26.65 22.20
N ILE A 312 4.36 26.19 21.23
CA ILE A 312 3.04 25.61 21.46
C ILE A 312 3.06 24.10 21.25
N GLU A 313 2.31 23.39 22.07
CA GLU A 313 2.03 21.97 21.95
C GLU A 313 0.63 21.78 21.38
N ILE A 314 0.57 21.20 20.18
CA ILE A 314 -0.66 20.87 19.47
C ILE A 314 -0.93 19.39 19.69
N ARG A 315 -2.00 19.08 20.39
CA ARG A 315 -2.42 17.70 20.70
C ARG A 315 -3.59 17.30 19.82
N GLY A 316 -3.55 16.07 19.34
CA GLY A 316 -4.55 15.57 18.42
C GLY A 316 -4.33 14.14 18.00
N THR A 317 -4.78 13.81 16.80
CA THR A 317 -4.58 12.49 16.18
C THR A 317 -4.42 12.63 14.68
N GLY A 318 -3.72 11.66 14.06
CA GLY A 318 -3.57 11.59 12.61
C GLY A 318 -2.59 12.62 12.03
N PHE A 319 -1.73 13.23 12.84
CA PHE A 319 -0.73 14.20 12.36
C PHE A 319 0.39 13.53 11.55
N VAL A 320 0.65 12.24 11.80
CA VAL A 320 1.63 11.45 11.04
C VAL A 320 0.88 10.29 10.36
N PRO A 321 0.51 10.45 9.08
CA PRO A 321 -0.21 9.41 8.35
C PRO A 321 0.52 8.07 8.37
N PRO A 322 -0.20 6.93 8.31
CA PRO A 322 0.43 5.62 8.16
C PRO A 322 1.39 5.58 6.95
N GLY A 323 2.62 5.14 7.21
CA GLY A 323 3.70 5.15 6.22
C GLY A 323 4.40 6.51 6.02
N ALA A 324 4.06 7.54 6.79
CA ALA A 324 4.74 8.84 6.80
C ALA A 324 5.89 8.96 7.82
N GLY A 325 6.26 7.86 8.50
CA GLY A 325 7.29 7.87 9.54
C GLY A 325 8.73 8.06 9.05
N THR A 326 8.97 8.19 7.74
CA THR A 326 10.31 8.47 7.23
C THR A 326 10.68 9.94 7.45
N PRO A 327 11.95 10.26 7.73
CA PRO A 327 12.36 11.63 8.05
C PRO A 327 11.97 12.66 6.98
N ASP A 328 12.06 12.28 5.70
CA ASP A 328 11.70 13.12 4.56
C ASP A 328 10.20 13.41 4.44
N ARG A 329 9.36 12.61 5.08
CA ARG A 329 7.90 12.77 5.15
C ARG A 329 7.50 13.52 6.41
N LEU A 330 8.14 13.22 7.54
CA LEU A 330 7.96 13.97 8.79
C LEU A 330 8.28 15.46 8.58
N ALA A 331 9.34 15.78 7.84
CA ALA A 331 9.71 17.16 7.48
C ALA A 331 8.71 17.88 6.56
N ARG A 332 7.67 17.20 6.06
CA ARG A 332 6.59 17.81 5.26
C ARG A 332 5.39 18.20 6.10
N THR A 333 5.37 17.85 7.39
CA THR A 333 4.33 18.31 8.30
C THR A 333 4.54 19.78 8.58
N VAL A 334 3.49 20.57 8.38
CA VAL A 334 3.50 22.03 8.55
C VAL A 334 2.33 22.41 9.44
N VAL A 335 2.54 23.37 10.33
CA VAL A 335 1.47 24.02 11.09
C VAL A 335 1.22 25.39 10.49
N ARG A 336 -0.03 25.68 10.14
CA ARG A 336 -0.46 27.01 9.75
C ARG A 336 -1.05 27.71 10.98
N ILE A 337 -0.47 28.85 11.35
CA ILE A 337 -0.91 29.70 12.47
C ILE A 337 -1.33 31.03 11.86
N GLY A 338 -2.65 31.29 11.81
CA GLY A 338 -3.18 32.39 10.99
C GLY A 338 -2.81 32.17 9.52
N ASP A 339 -2.08 33.13 8.93
CA ASP A 339 -1.61 33.03 7.54
C ASP A 339 -0.16 32.53 7.40
N VAL A 340 0.52 32.29 8.53
CA VAL A 340 1.94 31.89 8.55
C VAL A 340 2.08 30.37 8.54
N HIS A 341 2.93 29.85 7.65
CA HIS A 341 3.26 28.42 7.56
C HIS A 341 4.56 28.12 8.30
N VAL A 342 4.47 27.29 9.32
CA VAL A 342 5.57 26.92 10.22
C VAL A 342 5.92 25.45 9.99
N PRO A 343 7.09 25.14 9.42
CA PRO A 343 7.57 23.76 9.35
C PRO A 343 7.68 23.17 10.75
N VAL A 344 7.19 21.94 10.95
CA VAL A 344 7.34 21.29 12.26
C VAL A 344 8.80 20.85 12.42
N PRO A 345 9.51 21.32 13.47
CA PRO A 345 10.92 21.01 13.62
C PRO A 345 11.13 19.53 13.94
N LEU A 346 12.08 18.91 13.23
CA LEU A 346 12.54 17.56 13.55
C LEU A 346 13.39 17.59 14.82
N VAL A 347 12.86 17.02 15.91
CA VAL A 347 13.58 16.90 17.19
C VAL A 347 14.10 15.48 17.33
N PRO A 348 15.40 15.23 17.10
CA PRO A 348 15.97 13.88 17.12
C PRO A 348 16.04 13.33 18.54
N VAL A 349 15.73 12.05 18.69
CA VAL A 349 15.98 11.26 19.91
C VAL A 349 16.60 9.93 19.50
N ALA A 350 17.17 9.21 20.46
CA ALA A 350 17.74 7.89 20.20
C ALA A 350 16.72 7.00 19.47
N GLY A 351 17.09 6.52 18.28
CA GLY A 351 16.22 5.66 17.47
C GLY A 351 15.14 6.37 16.62
N GLY A 352 14.87 7.68 16.79
CA GLY A 352 13.74 8.32 16.13
C GLY A 352 13.64 9.84 16.30
N PHE A 353 12.40 10.32 16.39
CA PHE A 353 12.07 11.73 16.58
C PHE A 353 11.03 11.86 17.69
N ALA A 354 11.23 12.82 18.58
CA ALA A 354 10.21 13.22 19.57
C ALA A 354 9.21 14.23 18.98
N ASN A 355 9.53 14.84 17.85
CA ASN A 355 8.67 15.75 17.11
C ASN A 355 9.05 15.69 15.62
N PRO A 356 8.09 15.56 14.68
CA PRO A 356 6.64 15.37 14.88
C PRO A 356 6.26 13.96 15.34
N THR A 357 5.17 13.84 16.10
CA THR A 357 4.51 12.55 16.42
C THR A 357 3.05 12.55 15.95
N ASP A 358 2.41 11.38 15.92
CA ASP A 358 1.02 11.28 15.46
C ASP A 358 0.01 12.03 16.34
N GLY A 359 0.31 12.14 17.64
CA GLY A 359 -0.59 12.73 18.62
C GLY A 359 -0.18 14.11 19.12
N VAL A 360 1.09 14.50 18.94
CA VAL A 360 1.65 15.74 19.49
C VAL A 360 2.62 16.37 18.50
N LEU A 361 2.45 17.67 18.26
CA LEU A 361 3.40 18.51 17.54
C LEU A 361 3.82 19.67 18.43
N THR A 362 5.11 19.98 18.46
CA THR A 362 5.64 21.17 19.11
C THR A 362 6.17 22.12 18.05
N VAL A 363 5.67 23.35 18.02
CA VAL A 363 6.12 24.37 17.06
C VAL A 363 6.27 25.73 17.75
N PRO A 364 7.27 26.54 17.36
CA PRO A 364 7.35 27.92 17.82
C PRO A 364 6.26 28.76 17.16
N VAL A 365 5.71 29.73 17.90
CA VAL A 365 4.84 30.78 17.34
C VAL A 365 5.73 31.83 16.68
N PRO A 366 5.65 32.02 15.35
CA PRO A 366 6.45 33.02 14.66
C PRO A 366 6.10 34.43 15.12
N VAL A 367 7.08 35.33 15.04
CA VAL A 367 6.89 36.77 15.30
C VAL A 367 5.99 37.45 14.27
N ASP A 368 5.84 36.85 13.09
CA ASP A 368 4.98 37.35 12.01
C ASP A 368 3.49 37.03 12.23
N VAL A 369 3.14 36.33 13.30
CA VAL A 369 1.74 36.05 13.65
C VAL A 369 1.13 37.28 14.31
N GLU A 370 0.05 37.79 13.72
CA GLU A 370 -0.70 38.91 14.29
C GLU A 370 -1.28 38.55 15.67
N PRO A 371 -1.10 39.41 16.70
CA PRO A 371 -1.74 39.24 17.99
C PRO A 371 -3.26 39.22 17.86
N GLY A 372 -3.91 38.38 18.66
CA GLY A 372 -5.36 38.20 18.69
C GLY A 372 -5.78 36.76 18.47
N ARG A 373 -7.05 36.60 18.07
CA ARG A 373 -7.64 35.27 17.86
C ARG A 373 -7.27 34.74 16.49
N VAL A 374 -6.39 33.75 16.46
CA VAL A 374 -5.90 33.09 15.24
C VAL A 374 -6.34 31.64 15.17
N GLU A 375 -6.41 31.08 13.97
CA GLU A 375 -6.64 29.65 13.79
C GLU A 375 -5.32 28.90 13.62
N VAL A 376 -5.18 27.80 14.36
CA VAL A 376 -4.12 26.82 14.17
C VAL A 376 -4.65 25.65 13.35
N ARG A 377 -3.90 25.26 12.32
CA ARG A 377 -4.21 24.13 11.45
C ARG A 377 -2.95 23.30 11.20
N VAL A 378 -3.10 21.99 11.11
CA VAL A 378 -2.01 21.08 10.78
C VAL A 378 -2.21 20.59 9.35
N VAL A 379 -1.17 20.74 8.52
CA VAL A 379 -1.07 20.15 7.19
C VAL A 379 -0.11 18.96 7.28
N THR A 380 -0.62 17.77 7.03
CA THR A 380 0.18 16.54 7.16
C THR A 380 1.03 16.27 5.92
N ALA A 381 1.93 15.29 6.01
CA ALA A 381 2.70 14.81 4.87
C ALA A 381 1.85 14.26 3.70
N ALA A 382 0.56 13.95 3.93
CA ALA A 382 -0.39 13.54 2.90
C ALA A 382 -1.09 14.74 2.22
N GLY A 383 -0.83 15.97 2.68
CA GLY A 383 -1.47 17.19 2.16
C GLY A 383 -2.89 17.42 2.68
N VAL A 384 -3.31 16.72 3.75
CA VAL A 384 -4.62 16.92 4.38
C VAL A 384 -4.49 17.94 5.50
N GLU A 385 -5.36 18.95 5.48
CA GLU A 385 -5.44 20.00 6.50
C GLU A 385 -6.51 19.64 7.56
N THR A 386 -6.21 19.94 8.82
CA THR A 386 -7.19 19.82 9.91
C THR A 386 -8.26 20.92 9.82
N ALA A 387 -9.33 20.76 10.60
CA ALA A 387 -10.17 21.92 10.93
C ALA A 387 -9.34 22.96 11.72
N GLY A 388 -9.71 24.24 11.59
CA GLY A 388 -9.15 25.33 12.39
C GLY A 388 -9.44 25.16 13.86
N TYR A 389 -8.42 25.32 14.69
CA TYR A 389 -8.55 25.40 16.14
C TYR A 389 -8.24 26.83 16.58
N PRO A 390 -9.19 27.56 17.20
CA PRO A 390 -8.96 28.94 17.61
C PRO A 390 -8.01 28.99 18.82
N VAL A 391 -7.04 29.89 18.76
CA VAL A 391 -6.09 30.20 19.84
C VAL A 391 -5.96 31.71 19.95
N ASP A 392 -5.88 32.22 21.17
CA ASP A 392 -5.59 33.63 21.42
C ASP A 392 -4.08 33.80 21.63
N VAL A 393 -3.45 34.58 20.75
CA VAL A 393 -2.04 34.95 20.81
C VAL A 393 -1.94 36.38 21.34
N VAL A 394 -1.04 36.62 22.29
CA VAL A 394 -0.74 37.96 22.80
C VAL A 394 0.69 38.35 22.45
N ASP A 395 1.01 39.64 22.53
CA ASP A 395 2.36 40.17 22.26
C ASP A 395 3.44 39.54 23.16
#